data_AF-A0A7X8X3U1-F1
#
_entry.id   AF-A0A7X8X3U1-F1
#
_cell.length_a   1.000
_cell.length_b   1.000
_cell.length_c   1.000
_cell.angle_alpha   90.00
_cell.angle_beta   90.00
_cell.angle_gamma   90.00
#
_symmetry.space_group_name_H-M   'P 1'
#
loop_
_entity.id
_entity.type
_entity.pdbx_description
1 polymer ?
#
loop_
_entity_poly.entity_id
_entity_poly.type
_entity_poly.pdbx_seq_one_letter_code
_entity_poly.pdbx_strand_id
1 'polypeptide(L)'
;MNTSDITIIRKTSFYLTDAVSCNEFVNETRFHNNLYLASKYAKDNGLNLQIGKDADTSGLMPYQYEFDKSLKQYSLTIDLDCVGIDENFKAEADAMEKADRVIAILNAIEHLRLVVKGNLDNAEPIFIVGGIGKAKTHYFENVVRTEGRNLDLTPDLKDRIKQGYGVALLQGGNFSNEKAIIEELKPLSISAFFEQLRGQVKYYYGV
;
A
#
# COMPACT_ATOMS: atom_id res chain seq x y z
N MET A 1 8.11 3.33 -22.05
CA MET A 1 9.31 3.41 -22.91
C MET A 1 8.99 2.64 -24.17
N ASN A 2 8.91 3.31 -25.33
CA ASN A 2 8.61 2.66 -26.61
C ASN A 2 9.92 2.49 -27.38
N THR A 3 10.19 1.27 -27.85
CA THR A 3 11.44 0.86 -28.53
C THR A 3 11.27 0.94 -30.05
N SER A 4 10.97 2.14 -30.54
CA SER A 4 11.23 2.54 -31.93
C SER A 4 12.52 3.37 -31.95
N ASP A 5 13.11 3.62 -33.13
CA ASP A 5 14.40 4.34 -33.32
C ASP A 5 14.46 5.74 -32.66
N ILE A 6 13.31 6.26 -32.19
CA ILE A 6 13.19 7.48 -31.39
C ILE A 6 12.52 7.12 -30.06
N THR A 7 13.26 7.25 -28.96
CA THR A 7 12.70 7.06 -27.61
C THR A 7 12.07 8.36 -27.11
N ILE A 8 10.74 8.40 -27.02
CA ILE A 8 9.99 9.49 -26.38
C ILE A 8 9.81 9.15 -24.90
N ILE A 9 10.28 10.04 -24.02
CA ILE A 9 10.17 9.89 -22.56
C ILE A 9 9.15 10.89 -22.04
N ARG A 10 8.16 10.39 -21.30
CA ARG A 10 7.23 11.21 -20.52
C ARG A 10 7.51 10.95 -19.04
N LYS A 11 7.84 12.00 -18.30
CA LYS A 11 8.01 11.90 -16.84
C LYS A 11 6.67 11.63 -16.18
N THR A 12 6.67 10.81 -15.14
CA THR A 12 5.47 10.56 -14.33
C THR A 12 5.06 11.83 -13.60
N SER A 13 3.75 12.04 -13.47
CA SER A 13 3.15 13.11 -12.64
C SER A 13 2.82 12.63 -11.22
N PHE A 14 3.10 11.36 -10.90
CA PHE A 14 2.98 10.84 -9.55
C PHE A 14 4.21 9.99 -9.18
N TYR A 15 4.57 10.04 -7.90
CA TYR A 15 5.75 9.41 -7.32
C TYR A 15 5.31 8.56 -6.14
N LEU A 16 5.67 7.29 -6.18
CA LEU A 16 5.37 6.31 -5.15
C LEU A 16 6.70 5.75 -4.62
N THR A 17 6.89 5.76 -3.31
CA THR A 17 8.02 5.06 -2.69
C THR A 17 7.74 3.56 -2.64
N ASP A 18 8.78 2.77 -2.46
CA ASP A 18 8.60 1.37 -2.09
C ASP A 18 7.78 1.26 -0.80
N ALA A 19 6.99 0.19 -0.70
CA ALA A 19 6.28 -0.17 0.52
C ALA A 19 7.25 -0.94 1.43
N VAL A 20 7.77 -0.25 2.43
CA VAL A 20 8.79 -0.78 3.36
C VAL A 20 8.11 -1.31 4.61
N SER A 21 8.51 -2.50 5.07
CA SER A 21 8.07 -3.05 6.35
C SER A 21 8.51 -2.15 7.49
N CYS A 22 7.60 -1.85 8.42
CA CYS A 22 7.91 -1.13 9.64
C CYS A 22 8.61 -2.00 10.69
N ASN A 23 8.52 -3.32 10.53
CA ASN A 23 9.22 -4.27 11.38
C ASN A 23 10.48 -4.76 10.68
N GLU A 24 11.52 -5.02 11.46
CA GLU A 24 12.70 -5.72 10.97
C GLU A 24 12.31 -7.08 10.40
N PHE A 25 13.00 -7.47 9.33
CA PHE A 25 12.81 -8.79 8.76
C PHE A 25 13.34 -9.85 9.73
N VAL A 26 12.45 -10.72 10.19
CA VAL A 26 12.81 -11.89 11.00
C VAL A 26 12.65 -13.12 10.13
N ASN A 27 13.75 -13.83 9.88
CA ASN A 27 13.71 -15.10 9.17
C ASN A 27 13.14 -16.18 10.10
N GLU A 28 11.83 -16.42 10.02
CA GLU A 28 11.18 -17.50 10.74
C GLU A 28 11.20 -18.79 9.91
N THR A 29 11.77 -19.86 10.47
CA THR A 29 11.78 -21.20 9.85
C THR A 29 10.43 -21.89 10.03
N ARG A 30 9.35 -21.32 9.47
CA ARG A 30 8.03 -21.95 9.42
C ARG A 30 7.88 -22.74 8.13
N PHE A 31 7.66 -24.04 8.26
CA PHE A 31 7.39 -24.93 7.13
C PHE A 31 5.92 -25.28 7.08
N HIS A 32 5.32 -25.19 5.90
CA HIS A 32 4.03 -25.81 5.59
C HIS A 32 4.27 -27.02 4.69
N ASN A 33 3.29 -27.89 4.63
CA ASN A 33 3.30 -29.03 3.73
C ASN A 33 1.87 -29.35 3.30
N ASN A 34 1.75 -30.23 2.31
CA ASN A 34 0.49 -30.77 1.82
C ASN A 34 0.16 -32.14 2.47
N LEU A 35 0.52 -32.33 3.75
CA LEU A 35 0.49 -33.65 4.41
C LEU A 35 -0.85 -34.37 4.26
N TYR A 36 -1.98 -33.67 4.30
CA TYR A 36 -3.29 -34.27 4.12
C TYR A 36 -3.46 -34.97 2.76
N LEU A 37 -3.13 -34.27 1.66
CA LEU A 37 -3.22 -34.83 0.31
C LEU A 37 -2.23 -35.97 0.11
N ALA A 38 -0.99 -35.77 0.56
CA ALA A 38 0.06 -36.79 0.47
C ALA A 38 -0.30 -38.05 1.26
N SER A 39 -0.91 -37.91 2.44
CA SER A 39 -1.35 -39.04 3.28
C SER A 39 -2.47 -39.84 2.63
N LYS A 40 -3.40 -39.16 1.94
CA LYS A 40 -4.46 -39.82 1.19
C LYS A 40 -3.89 -40.62 0.02
N TYR A 41 -3.02 -40.02 -0.78
CA TYR A 41 -2.35 -40.70 -1.89
C TYR A 41 -1.51 -41.90 -1.39
N ALA A 42 -0.75 -41.72 -0.32
CA ALA A 42 0.07 -42.77 0.25
C ALA A 42 -0.76 -43.96 0.72
N LYS A 43 -1.90 -43.71 1.39
CA LYS A 43 -2.83 -44.75 1.83
C LYS A 43 -3.42 -45.53 0.65
N ASP A 44 -3.81 -44.84 -0.42
CA ASP A 44 -4.40 -45.46 -1.60
C ASP A 44 -3.38 -46.31 -2.40
N ASN A 45 -2.08 -46.02 -2.26
CA ASN A 45 -1.00 -46.71 -2.99
C ASN A 45 -0.11 -47.59 -2.10
N GLY A 46 -0.44 -47.77 -0.82
CA GLY A 46 0.33 -48.60 0.11
C GLY A 46 1.73 -48.06 0.43
N LEU A 47 1.94 -46.76 0.31
CA LEU A 47 3.22 -46.08 0.53
C LEU A 47 3.39 -45.64 2.00
N ASN A 48 4.62 -45.64 2.51
CA ASN A 48 4.92 -45.19 3.87
C ASN A 48 5.62 -43.81 3.87
N LEU A 49 4.91 -42.78 4.34
CA LEU A 49 5.44 -41.40 4.39
C LEU A 49 6.66 -41.19 5.31
N GLN A 50 7.03 -42.15 6.15
CA GLN A 50 8.28 -42.10 6.93
C GLN A 50 9.52 -42.48 6.09
N ILE A 51 9.31 -43.11 4.93
CA ILE A 51 10.35 -43.46 3.98
C ILE A 51 10.45 -42.31 2.97
N GLY A 52 11.61 -41.65 2.89
CA GLY A 52 11.77 -40.45 2.06
C GLY A 52 11.34 -40.63 0.60
N LYS A 53 11.68 -41.76 -0.03
CA LYS A 53 11.29 -42.07 -1.41
C LYS A 53 9.77 -42.18 -1.62
N ASP A 54 9.07 -42.76 -0.64
CA ASP A 54 7.62 -42.94 -0.66
C ASP A 54 6.89 -41.61 -0.37
N ALA A 55 7.48 -40.76 0.48
CA ALA A 55 7.03 -39.41 0.73
C ALA A 55 7.12 -38.53 -0.52
N ASP A 56 8.26 -38.57 -1.23
CA ASP A 56 8.48 -37.85 -2.49
C ASP A 56 7.50 -38.33 -3.57
N THR A 57 7.29 -39.66 -3.67
CA THR A 57 6.33 -40.26 -4.61
C THR A 57 4.89 -39.87 -4.30
N SER A 58 4.57 -39.67 -3.01
CA SER A 58 3.26 -39.19 -2.57
C SER A 58 3.08 -37.67 -2.71
N GLY A 59 4.11 -36.98 -3.23
CA GLY A 59 4.12 -35.52 -3.40
C GLY A 59 4.19 -34.77 -2.08
N LEU A 60 4.64 -35.39 -0.97
CA LEU A 60 4.83 -34.69 0.30
C LEU A 60 6.00 -33.71 0.15
N MET A 61 5.68 -32.42 0.06
CA MET A 61 6.70 -31.38 -0.07
C MET A 61 6.58 -30.41 1.09
N PRO A 62 7.49 -30.45 2.07
CA PRO A 62 7.70 -29.34 2.98
C PRO A 62 8.26 -28.15 2.22
N TYR A 63 7.62 -27.00 2.35
CA TYR A 63 8.11 -25.74 1.82
C TYR A 63 8.10 -24.70 2.93
N GLN A 64 9.09 -23.81 2.93
CA GLN A 64 9.09 -22.67 3.83
C GLN A 64 7.94 -21.76 3.41
N TYR A 65 7.01 -21.52 4.35
CA TYR A 65 5.88 -20.64 4.14
C TYR A 65 6.09 -19.42 5.02
N GLU A 66 6.54 -18.36 4.39
CA GLU A 66 6.65 -17.05 5.00
C GLU A 66 5.32 -16.31 4.83
N PHE A 67 4.78 -15.84 5.94
CA PHE A 67 3.57 -15.07 5.97
C PHE A 67 3.79 -13.81 6.78
N ASP A 68 4.04 -12.70 6.07
CA ASP A 68 4.34 -11.42 6.67
C ASP A 68 3.12 -10.49 6.64
N LYS A 69 2.53 -10.29 7.84
CA LYS A 69 1.45 -9.32 8.11
C LYS A 69 1.95 -8.03 8.76
N SER A 70 3.24 -7.73 8.65
CA SER A 70 3.80 -6.46 9.14
C SER A 70 3.09 -5.25 8.54
N LEU A 71 3.06 -4.17 9.31
CA LEU A 71 2.69 -2.86 8.81
C LEU A 71 3.70 -2.43 7.75
N LYS A 72 3.20 -1.94 6.61
CA LYS A 72 4.03 -1.44 5.53
C LYS A 72 3.74 0.04 5.33
N GLN A 73 4.80 0.83 5.21
CA GLN A 73 4.74 2.27 5.00
C GLN A 73 5.20 2.60 3.58
N TYR A 74 4.45 3.47 2.93
CA TYR A 74 4.78 4.05 1.64
C TYR A 74 4.29 5.49 1.58
N SER A 75 4.83 6.28 0.65
CA SER A 75 4.38 7.63 0.38
C SER A 75 4.04 7.79 -1.10
N LEU A 76 2.89 8.40 -1.36
CA LEU A 76 2.46 8.82 -2.69
C LEU A 76 2.43 10.34 -2.77
N THR A 77 3.02 10.89 -3.82
CA THR A 77 2.94 12.31 -4.16
C THR A 77 2.44 12.45 -5.59
N ILE A 78 1.45 13.32 -5.82
CA ILE A 78 0.95 13.64 -7.17
C ILE A 78 1.25 15.11 -7.44
N ASP A 79 2.02 15.40 -8.48
CA ASP A 79 2.25 16.78 -8.93
C ASP A 79 1.08 17.22 -9.81
N LEU A 80 0.10 17.89 -9.20
CA LEU A 80 -1.13 18.34 -9.84
C LEU A 80 -0.87 19.28 -11.02
N ASP A 81 0.26 20.00 -11.04
CA ASP A 81 0.61 20.89 -12.14
C ASP A 81 0.99 20.12 -13.40
N CYS A 82 1.53 18.92 -13.26
CA CYS A 82 2.02 18.10 -14.37
C CYS A 82 0.98 17.11 -14.90
N VAL A 83 -0.13 16.90 -14.18
CA VAL A 83 -1.19 15.99 -14.62
C VAL A 83 -1.83 16.51 -15.91
N GLY A 84 -1.95 15.63 -16.90
CA GLY A 84 -2.60 15.96 -18.17
C GLY A 84 -1.76 16.80 -19.14
N ILE A 85 -0.55 17.20 -18.78
CA ILE A 85 0.36 17.96 -19.67
C ILE A 85 1.30 17.01 -20.41
N ASP A 86 1.34 17.05 -21.74
CA ASP A 86 2.33 16.37 -22.57
C ASP A 86 3.24 17.37 -23.28
N GLU A 87 4.45 17.54 -22.76
CA GLU A 87 5.45 18.44 -23.34
C GLU A 87 5.97 17.94 -24.71
N ASN A 88 5.99 16.62 -24.94
CA ASN A 88 6.48 16.06 -26.20
C ASN A 88 5.55 16.40 -27.37
N PHE A 89 4.25 16.56 -27.09
CA PHE A 89 3.21 16.82 -28.10
C PHE A 89 2.53 18.18 -27.94
N LYS A 90 2.95 19.01 -26.97
CA LYS A 90 2.31 20.29 -26.61
C LYS A 90 0.80 20.15 -26.40
N ALA A 91 0.39 19.03 -25.82
CA ALA A 91 -1.00 18.71 -25.56
C ALA A 91 -1.30 18.88 -24.08
N GLU A 92 -2.48 19.40 -23.76
CA GLU A 92 -2.93 19.58 -22.39
C GLU A 92 -4.39 19.14 -22.29
N ALA A 93 -4.66 18.24 -21.34
CA ALA A 93 -6.01 17.80 -21.02
C ALA A 93 -6.81 18.94 -20.38
N ASP A 94 -8.14 18.89 -20.53
CA ASP A 94 -9.01 19.85 -19.85
C ASP A 94 -9.02 19.64 -18.31
N ALA A 95 -9.57 20.61 -17.59
CA ALA A 95 -9.61 20.59 -16.13
C ALA A 95 -10.38 19.38 -15.56
N MET A 96 -11.44 18.94 -16.25
CA MET A 96 -12.26 17.81 -15.82
C MET A 96 -11.47 16.51 -15.95
N GLU A 97 -10.83 16.29 -17.10
CA GLU A 97 -9.99 15.13 -17.35
C GLU A 97 -8.79 15.07 -16.40
N LYS A 98 -8.17 16.21 -16.08
CA LYS A 98 -7.10 16.29 -15.08
C LYS A 98 -7.59 15.85 -13.70
N ALA A 99 -8.74 16.37 -13.25
CA ALA A 99 -9.33 15.99 -11.97
C ALA A 99 -9.68 14.50 -11.95
N ASP A 100 -10.32 13.98 -13.00
CA ASP A 100 -10.72 12.58 -13.10
C ASP A 100 -9.54 11.61 -13.06
N ARG A 101 -8.42 11.97 -13.71
CA ARG A 101 -7.17 11.18 -13.64
C ARG A 101 -6.64 11.06 -12.21
N VAL A 102 -6.64 12.15 -11.45
CA VAL A 102 -6.20 12.14 -10.05
C VAL A 102 -7.19 11.37 -9.18
N ILE A 103 -8.49 11.59 -9.37
CA ILE A 103 -9.55 10.88 -8.64
C ILE A 103 -9.49 9.36 -8.89
N ALA A 104 -9.19 8.94 -10.11
CA ALA A 104 -9.02 7.53 -10.44
C ALA A 104 -7.87 6.89 -9.63
N ILE A 105 -6.75 7.60 -9.45
CA ILE A 105 -5.65 7.16 -8.59
C ILE A 105 -6.11 7.08 -7.13
N LEU A 106 -6.80 8.10 -6.62
CA LEU A 106 -7.33 8.11 -5.24
C LEU A 106 -8.28 6.92 -4.99
N ASN A 107 -9.18 6.63 -5.92
CA ASN A 107 -10.11 5.51 -5.82
C ASN A 107 -9.38 4.16 -5.84
N ALA A 108 -8.30 4.04 -6.65
CA ALA A 108 -7.48 2.83 -6.67
C ALA A 108 -6.77 2.58 -5.33
N ILE A 109 -6.36 3.64 -4.63
CA ILE A 109 -5.70 3.54 -3.33
C ILE A 109 -6.71 3.24 -2.23
N GLU A 110 -7.87 3.90 -2.23
CA GLU A 110 -8.94 3.68 -1.25
C GLU A 110 -9.37 2.20 -1.20
N HIS A 111 -9.34 1.51 -2.34
CA HIS A 111 -9.75 0.11 -2.49
C HIS A 111 -8.60 -0.81 -2.91
N LEU A 112 -7.37 -0.50 -2.47
CA LEU A 112 -6.19 -1.23 -2.91
C LEU A 112 -6.26 -2.71 -2.50
N ARG A 113 -6.17 -3.59 -3.50
CA ARG A 113 -6.17 -5.06 -3.31
C ARG A 113 -4.99 -5.65 -4.05
N LEU A 114 -4.30 -6.57 -3.40
CA LEU A 114 -3.18 -7.30 -3.99
C LEU A 114 -3.66 -8.65 -4.49
N VAL A 115 -3.40 -8.94 -5.75
CA VAL A 115 -3.66 -10.25 -6.36
C VAL A 115 -2.30 -10.89 -6.66
N VAL A 116 -1.90 -11.89 -5.86
CA VAL A 116 -0.62 -12.58 -6.04
C VAL A 116 -0.86 -14.07 -6.18
N LYS A 117 -0.62 -14.62 -7.38
CA LYS A 117 -0.68 -16.07 -7.67
C LYS A 117 -1.93 -16.79 -7.13
N GLY A 118 -3.09 -16.12 -7.16
CA GLY A 118 -4.36 -16.67 -6.68
C GLY A 118 -4.74 -16.30 -5.24
N ASN A 119 -3.86 -15.65 -4.48
CA ASN A 119 -4.20 -15.00 -3.21
C ASN A 119 -4.72 -13.59 -3.47
N LEU A 120 -5.77 -13.22 -2.74
CA LEU A 120 -6.37 -11.90 -2.72
C LEU A 120 -6.16 -11.31 -1.33
N ASP A 121 -5.20 -10.40 -1.20
CA ASP A 121 -4.92 -9.70 0.06
C ASP A 121 -5.53 -8.30 0.04
N ASN A 122 -6.13 -7.91 1.16
CA ASN A 122 -6.58 -6.53 1.35
C ASN A 122 -5.37 -5.65 1.69
N ALA A 123 -5.13 -4.61 0.89
CA ALA A 123 -4.05 -3.64 1.07
C ALA A 123 -4.59 -2.21 1.22
N GLU A 124 -5.87 -2.07 1.57
CA GLU A 124 -6.48 -0.79 1.89
C GLU A 124 -5.69 -0.07 2.99
N PRO A 125 -5.53 1.25 2.90
CA PRO A 125 -4.78 2.01 3.87
C PRO A 125 -5.46 1.98 5.25
N ILE A 126 -4.70 1.60 6.27
CA ILE A 126 -5.20 1.58 7.66
C ILE A 126 -4.96 2.89 8.41
N PHE A 127 -4.02 3.71 7.94
CA PHE A 127 -3.68 5.02 8.47
C PHE A 127 -3.19 5.89 7.31
N ILE A 128 -3.62 7.14 7.29
CA ILE A 128 -3.21 8.11 6.29
C ILE A 128 -2.89 9.42 6.98
N VAL A 129 -1.81 10.07 6.56
CA VAL A 129 -1.55 11.47 6.85
C VAL A 129 -1.14 12.15 5.55
N GLY A 130 -1.81 13.26 5.21
CA GLY A 130 -1.61 13.91 3.93
C GLY A 130 -2.70 14.89 3.57
N GLY A 131 -2.67 15.35 2.32
CA GLY A 131 -3.49 16.45 1.84
C GLY A 131 -2.85 17.13 0.64
N ILE A 132 -3.57 18.10 0.07
CA ILE A 132 -2.98 18.99 -0.93
C ILE A 132 -2.10 20.01 -0.21
N GLY A 133 -0.84 20.11 -0.62
CA GLY A 133 0.12 21.04 -0.05
C GLY A 133 1.17 21.49 -1.06
N LYS A 134 2.11 22.33 -0.61
CA LYS A 134 3.14 22.93 -1.48
C LYS A 134 4.32 22.00 -1.76
N ALA A 135 4.53 20.99 -0.91
CA ALA A 135 5.63 20.05 -1.07
C ALA A 135 5.33 19.10 -2.24
N LYS A 136 6.21 19.09 -3.24
CA LYS A 136 6.17 18.17 -4.40
C LYS A 136 6.96 16.88 -4.17
N THR A 137 7.20 16.53 -2.91
CA THR A 137 7.99 15.37 -2.49
C THR A 137 7.31 14.67 -1.32
N HIS A 138 7.83 13.49 -0.94
CA HIS A 138 7.35 12.65 0.15
C HIS A 138 7.46 13.33 1.53
N TYR A 139 6.57 14.28 1.79
CA TYR A 139 6.69 15.20 2.92
C TYR A 139 6.70 14.45 4.26
N PHE A 140 5.81 13.48 4.45
CA PHE A 140 5.64 12.79 5.72
C PHE A 140 6.60 11.61 5.96
N GLU A 141 7.43 11.23 4.99
CA GLU A 141 8.24 10.01 5.01
C GLU A 141 9.10 9.88 6.27
N ASN A 142 9.77 10.95 6.68
CA ASN A 142 10.70 10.91 7.82
C ASN A 142 10.05 11.03 9.20
N VAL A 143 8.77 11.46 9.27
CA VAL A 143 8.07 11.73 10.54
C VAL A 143 7.01 10.69 10.89
N VAL A 144 6.53 9.93 9.91
CA VAL A 144 5.67 8.78 10.15
C VAL A 144 6.57 7.59 10.41
N ARG A 145 6.46 7.04 11.60
CA ARG A 145 7.22 5.86 12.05
C ARG A 145 6.33 5.02 12.94
N THR A 146 6.56 3.72 12.93
CA THR A 146 5.89 2.81 13.84
C THR A 146 6.91 1.90 14.49
N GLU A 147 6.71 1.63 15.78
CA GLU A 147 7.45 0.63 16.52
C GLU A 147 6.50 -0.54 16.80
N GLY A 148 6.65 -1.63 16.05
CA GLY A 148 5.72 -2.77 16.09
C GLY A 148 4.33 -2.39 15.58
N ARG A 149 3.38 -2.22 16.50
CA ARG A 149 2.00 -1.78 16.19
C ARG A 149 1.66 -0.43 16.78
N ASN A 150 2.65 0.32 17.29
CA ASN A 150 2.43 1.66 17.82
C ASN A 150 2.87 2.70 16.79
N LEU A 151 2.01 3.67 16.51
CA LEU A 151 2.39 4.85 15.72
C LEU A 151 3.11 5.86 16.63
N ASP A 152 4.27 6.37 16.19
CA ASP A 152 5.01 7.38 16.95
C ASP A 152 4.35 8.76 16.82
N LEU A 153 3.75 9.23 17.91
CA LEU A 153 3.06 10.53 17.98
C LEU A 153 4.03 11.68 18.27
N THR A 154 5.05 11.82 17.42
CA THR A 154 6.12 12.81 17.57
C THR A 154 5.59 14.25 17.46
N PRO A 155 6.27 15.23 18.08
CA PRO A 155 5.95 16.65 17.89
C PRO A 155 6.00 17.07 16.41
N ASP A 156 7.01 16.60 15.67
CA ASP A 156 7.18 16.93 14.25
C ASP A 156 6.02 16.44 13.38
N LEU A 157 5.50 15.23 13.65
CA LEU A 157 4.31 14.72 12.96
C LEU A 157 3.11 15.64 13.20
N LYS A 158 2.87 16.00 14.46
CA LYS A 158 1.77 16.88 14.86
C LYS A 158 1.90 18.28 14.25
N ASP A 159 3.11 18.82 14.22
CA ASP A 159 3.37 20.16 13.67
C ASP A 159 3.21 20.20 12.15
N ARG A 160 3.52 19.10 11.45
CA ARG A 160 3.19 18.98 10.02
C ARG A 160 1.69 18.88 9.80
N ILE A 161 0.97 18.09 10.59
CA ILE A 161 -0.50 17.99 10.48
C ILE A 161 -1.16 19.36 10.66
N LYS A 162 -0.71 20.17 11.62
CA LYS A 162 -1.21 21.54 11.88
C LYS A 162 -1.07 22.49 10.68
N GLN A 163 -0.25 22.18 9.67
CA GLN A 163 -0.11 22.99 8.46
C GLN A 163 -1.27 22.82 7.46
N GLY A 164 -2.35 22.16 7.87
CA GLY A 164 -3.56 21.99 7.06
C GLY A 164 -3.68 20.62 6.40
N TYR A 165 -2.87 19.65 6.83
CA TYR A 165 -2.97 18.26 6.37
C TYR A 165 -3.97 17.50 7.24
N GLY A 166 -4.67 16.54 6.64
CA GLY A 166 -5.61 15.68 7.34
C GLY A 166 -4.95 14.37 7.79
N VAL A 167 -5.64 13.70 8.72
CA VAL A 167 -5.28 12.37 9.21
C VAL A 167 -6.51 11.48 9.07
N ALA A 168 -6.30 10.22 8.70
CA ALA A 168 -7.34 9.21 8.65
C ALA A 168 -6.89 7.91 9.32
N LEU A 169 -7.83 7.20 9.93
CA LEU A 169 -7.56 5.96 10.65
C LEU A 169 -8.69 4.95 10.39
N LEU A 170 -8.30 3.73 10.02
CA LEU A 170 -9.19 2.57 10.03
C LEU A 170 -9.17 1.94 11.41
N GLN A 171 -10.19 2.25 12.21
CA GLN A 171 -10.37 1.65 13.54
C GLN A 171 -10.70 0.17 13.40
N GLY A 172 -9.94 -0.67 14.09
CA GLY A 172 -10.12 -2.13 14.01
C GLY A 172 -9.15 -2.91 14.88
N GLY A 173 -8.46 -2.24 15.80
CA GLY A 173 -7.35 -2.84 16.55
C GLY A 173 -6.13 -3.08 15.67
N ASN A 174 -5.92 -2.24 14.64
CA ASN A 174 -4.77 -2.26 13.72
C ASN A 174 -3.50 -1.73 14.40
N PHE A 175 -3.66 -0.68 15.22
CA PHE A 175 -2.62 -0.13 16.07
C PHE A 175 -2.88 -0.46 17.54
N SER A 176 -1.82 -0.69 18.31
CA SER A 176 -1.92 -0.92 19.76
C SER A 176 -2.23 0.38 20.52
N ASN A 177 -1.85 1.53 19.98
CA ASN A 177 -2.10 2.86 20.55
C ASN A 177 -3.23 3.64 19.85
N GLU A 178 -4.24 2.96 19.28
CA GLU A 178 -5.39 3.61 18.59
C GLU A 178 -6.05 4.72 19.43
N LYS A 179 -6.22 4.52 20.75
CA LYS A 179 -6.82 5.54 21.63
C LYS A 179 -6.02 6.84 21.63
N ALA A 180 -4.70 6.77 21.73
CA ALA A 180 -3.82 7.95 21.70
C ALA A 180 -3.87 8.62 20.32
N ILE A 181 -3.89 7.84 19.23
CA ILE A 181 -4.04 8.37 17.86
C ILE A 181 -5.35 9.16 17.74
N ILE A 182 -6.45 8.61 18.26
CA ILE A 182 -7.78 9.25 18.21
C ILE A 182 -7.80 10.55 19.01
N GLU A 183 -7.28 10.52 20.24
CA GLU A 183 -7.28 11.68 21.14
C GLU A 183 -6.39 12.83 20.63
N GLU A 184 -5.20 12.50 20.13
CA GLU A 184 -4.18 13.49 19.78
C GLU A 184 -4.26 13.97 18.34
N LEU A 185 -4.56 13.09 17.38
CA LEU A 185 -4.57 13.42 15.95
C LEU A 185 -5.98 13.68 15.40
N LYS A 186 -7.04 13.26 16.11
CA LYS A 186 -8.45 13.43 15.73
C LYS A 186 -8.71 13.00 14.27
N PRO A 187 -8.39 11.74 13.92
CA PRO A 187 -8.46 11.28 12.54
C PRO A 187 -9.89 11.16 12.04
N LEU A 188 -10.07 11.34 10.74
CA LEU A 188 -11.28 10.97 10.02
C LEU A 188 -11.32 9.46 9.74
N SER A 189 -12.47 8.96 9.29
CA SER A 189 -12.50 7.64 8.64
C SER A 189 -11.77 7.70 7.30
N ILE A 190 -11.22 6.57 6.86
CA ILE A 190 -10.54 6.45 5.55
C ILE A 190 -11.42 6.98 4.42
N SER A 191 -12.67 6.56 4.34
CA SER A 191 -13.60 7.02 3.31
C SER A 191 -13.91 8.51 3.39
N ALA A 192 -14.10 9.07 4.59
CA ALA A 192 -14.35 10.51 4.74
C ALA A 192 -13.13 11.35 4.31
N PHE A 193 -11.92 10.84 4.56
CA PHE A 193 -10.69 11.49 4.11
C PHE A 193 -10.55 11.49 2.58
N PHE A 194 -10.82 10.36 1.93
CA PHE A 194 -10.79 10.29 0.46
C PHE A 194 -11.89 11.14 -0.19
N GLU A 195 -13.10 11.19 0.38
CA GLU A 195 -14.15 12.13 -0.04
C GLU A 195 -13.67 13.58 -0.01
N GLN A 196 -13.03 13.99 1.09
CA GLN A 196 -12.47 15.35 1.21
C GLN A 196 -11.35 15.60 0.19
N LEU A 197 -10.42 14.65 -0.02
CA LEU A 197 -9.37 14.78 -1.02
C LEU A 197 -9.93 14.93 -2.43
N ARG A 198 -10.93 14.13 -2.81
CA ARG A 198 -11.60 14.25 -4.11
C ARG A 198 -12.21 15.64 -4.29
N GLY A 199 -12.85 16.17 -3.25
CA GLY A 199 -13.37 17.54 -3.24
C GLY A 199 -12.27 18.60 -3.42
N GLN A 200 -11.14 18.44 -2.73
CA GLN A 200 -9.99 19.35 -2.84
C GLN A 200 -9.34 19.32 -4.23
N VAL A 201 -9.25 18.14 -4.86
CA VAL A 201 -8.72 17.98 -6.22
C VAL A 201 -9.62 18.68 -7.24
N LYS A 202 -10.94 18.50 -7.12
CA LYS A 202 -11.92 19.19 -7.96
C LYS A 202 -11.81 20.71 -7.82
N TYR A 203 -11.78 21.19 -6.57
CA TYR A 203 -11.55 22.60 -6.27
C TYR A 203 -10.23 23.13 -6.87
N TYR A 204 -9.15 22.36 -6.81
CA TYR A 204 -7.84 22.73 -7.38
C TYR A 204 -7.90 22.99 -8.89
N TYR A 205 -8.59 22.13 -9.63
CA TYR A 205 -8.76 22.28 -11.08
C TYR A 205 -9.95 23.18 -11.47
N GLY A 206 -10.75 23.64 -10.50
CA GLY A 206 -11.90 24.52 -10.74
C GLY A 206 -13.13 23.80 -11.31
N VAL A 207 -13.31 22.52 -10.98
CA VAL A 207 -14.44 21.66 -11.41
C VAL A 207 -15.29 21.16 -10.25
#